data_AF-A0A7K4SPF0-F1
#
_entry.id   AF-A0A7K4SPF0-F1
#
_cell.length_a   1.000
_cell.length_b   1.000
_cell.length_c   1.000
_cell.angle_alpha   90.00
_cell.angle_beta   90.00
_cell.angle_gamma   90.00
#
_symmetry.space_group_name_H-M   'P 1'
#
loop_
_entity.id
_entity.type
_entity.pdbx_description
1 polymer ?
#
loop_
_entity_poly.entity_id
_entity_poly.type
_entity_poly.pdbx_seq_one_letter_code
_entity_poly.pdbx_strand_id
1 'polypeptide(L)'
;QASCAMYMSGKTMVACPRNYEPVCGTDGVTYPNECSLCKEFLRNRALDKKHDGKCVRLDCTGYLRSGSGAMIPCTLEYSPICATNGVTYRNKCQFCNAVANGLDINLRNMGECFQQKEEIDCSQQKGGNLICTSEYNPLCGSDGRTYGNKCQFCNAV
;
A
#
# COMPACT_ATOMS: atom_id res chain seq x y z
N GLN A 1 1.57 7.99 5.91
CA GLN A 1 2.24 9.26 6.22
C GLN A 1 3.70 9.19 5.81
N ALA A 2 4.17 10.14 5.01
CA ALA A 2 5.54 10.25 4.54
C ALA A 2 6.46 10.66 5.69
N SER A 3 7.53 9.90 5.93
CA SER A 3 8.51 10.23 6.96
C SER A 3 9.60 11.13 6.38
N CYS A 4 9.27 12.40 6.15
CA CYS A 4 10.21 13.32 5.51
C CYS A 4 11.39 13.74 6.40
N ALA A 5 11.36 13.44 7.70
CA ALA A 5 12.38 13.83 8.66
C ALA A 5 13.77 13.30 8.29
N MET A 6 13.86 12.09 7.74
CA MET A 6 15.14 11.46 7.36
C MET A 6 15.85 12.16 6.19
N TYR A 7 15.12 12.96 5.40
CA TYR A 7 15.65 13.70 4.26
C TYR A 7 15.91 15.18 4.58
N MET A 8 15.81 15.57 5.85
CA MET A 8 15.99 16.93 6.33
C MET A 8 17.23 17.04 7.22
N SER A 9 18.10 18.01 6.94
CA SER A 9 19.17 18.45 7.83
C SER A 9 18.79 19.81 8.40
N GLY A 10 18.10 19.82 9.54
CA GLY A 10 17.47 21.04 10.07
C GLY A 10 16.31 21.51 9.19
N LYS A 11 16.40 22.72 8.63
CA LYS A 11 15.38 23.30 7.72
C LYS A 11 15.69 23.07 6.23
N THR A 12 16.81 22.45 5.90
CA THR A 12 17.24 22.22 4.51
C THR A 12 17.05 20.76 4.12
N MET A 13 16.51 20.56 2.93
CA MET A 13 16.37 19.23 2.32
C MET A 13 17.72 18.76 1.79
N VAL A 14 18.12 17.55 2.16
CA VAL A 14 19.35 16.92 1.69
C VAL A 14 19.18 16.49 0.22
N ALA A 15 20.27 16.37 -0.52
CA ALA A 15 20.24 15.84 -1.88
C ALA A 15 19.61 14.43 -1.90
N CYS A 16 18.58 14.26 -2.72
CA CYS A 16 17.90 12.97 -2.81
C CYS A 16 18.80 11.89 -3.42
N PRO A 17 18.75 10.65 -2.90
CA PRO A 17 19.37 9.51 -3.54
C PRO A 17 18.72 9.24 -4.91
N ARG A 18 19.48 8.60 -5.81
CA ARG A 18 19.02 8.24 -7.17
C ARG A 18 18.44 6.82 -7.25
N ASN A 19 18.14 6.20 -6.11
CA ASN A 19 17.49 4.89 -6.08
C ASN A 19 16.04 4.99 -6.56
N TYR A 20 15.56 3.93 -7.20
CA TYR A 20 14.19 3.81 -7.69
C TYR A 20 13.39 2.88 -6.78
N GLU A 21 12.74 3.47 -5.79
CA GLU A 21 11.88 2.82 -4.79
C GLU A 21 10.55 3.56 -4.78
N PRO A 22 9.69 3.33 -5.78
CA PRO A 22 8.58 4.24 -6.07
C PRO A 22 7.59 4.29 -4.91
N VAL A 23 6.97 5.45 -4.73
CA VAL A 23 5.88 5.66 -3.76
C VAL A 23 4.71 6.37 -4.43
N CYS A 24 3.49 6.09 -3.98
CA CYS A 24 2.29 6.73 -4.47
C CYS A 24 1.87 7.87 -3.54
N GLY A 25 1.74 9.08 -4.09
CA GLY A 25 1.20 10.24 -3.38
C GLY A 25 -0.33 10.18 -3.23
N THR A 26 -0.87 10.93 -2.26
CA THR A 26 -2.32 11.13 -2.09
C THR A 26 -2.96 11.86 -3.28
N ASP A 27 -2.16 12.56 -4.08
CA ASP A 27 -2.53 13.17 -5.36
C ASP A 27 -2.61 12.17 -6.53
N GLY A 28 -2.28 10.90 -6.28
CA GLY A 28 -2.27 9.85 -7.30
C GLY A 28 -1.07 9.89 -8.24
N VAL A 29 -0.03 10.67 -7.90
CA VAL A 29 1.23 10.74 -8.66
C VAL A 29 2.24 9.73 -8.11
N THR A 30 2.92 9.02 -9.01
CA THR A 30 4.03 8.15 -8.65
C THR A 30 5.32 8.95 -8.54
N TYR A 31 5.95 8.90 -7.37
CA TYR A 31 7.24 9.53 -7.12
C TYR A 31 8.35 8.48 -7.20
N PRO A 32 9.51 8.79 -7.82
CA PRO A 32 10.63 7.84 -7.95
C PRO A 32 11.12 7.24 -6.63
N ASN A 33 11.06 8.02 -5.55
CA ASN A 33 11.37 7.61 -4.19
C ASN A 33 10.72 8.55 -3.16
N GLU A 34 10.71 8.14 -1.88
CA GLU A 34 10.11 8.93 -0.79
C GLU A 34 10.77 10.32 -0.65
N CYS A 35 12.06 10.48 -0.94
CA CYS A 35 12.72 11.79 -0.94
C CYS A 35 12.10 12.76 -1.96
N SER A 36 11.83 12.28 -3.18
CA SER A 36 11.18 13.10 -4.22
C SER A 36 9.72 13.46 -3.88
N LEU A 37 8.98 12.58 -3.20
CA LEU A 37 7.66 12.89 -2.66
C LEU A 37 7.78 13.99 -1.57
N CYS A 38 8.74 13.85 -0.66
CA CYS A 38 8.98 14.82 0.40
C CYS A 38 9.35 16.21 -0.12
N LYS A 39 10.07 16.28 -1.26
CA LYS A 39 10.36 17.56 -1.93
C LYS A 39 9.09 18.31 -2.34
N GLU A 40 8.11 17.60 -2.88
CA GLU A 40 6.84 18.20 -3.26
C GLU A 40 5.93 18.42 -2.04
N PHE A 41 6.00 17.56 -1.02
CA PHE A 41 5.30 17.76 0.26
C PHE A 41 5.68 19.10 0.93
N LEU A 42 6.97 19.47 0.90
CA LEU A 42 7.42 20.74 1.47
C LEU A 42 6.84 21.97 0.74
N ARG A 43 6.46 21.81 -0.53
CA ARG A 43 5.80 22.84 -1.34
C ARG A 43 4.28 22.81 -1.16
N ASN A 44 3.71 21.62 -1.03
CA ASN A 44 2.30 21.37 -0.85
C ASN A 44 2.06 20.48 0.37
N ARG A 45 1.73 21.10 1.51
CA ARG A 45 1.50 20.40 2.79
C ARG A 45 0.27 19.49 2.81
N ALA A 46 -0.59 19.56 1.79
CA ALA A 46 -1.75 18.66 1.64
C ALA A 46 -1.39 17.32 0.99
N LEU A 47 -0.20 17.20 0.39
CA LEU A 47 0.31 15.95 -0.16
C LEU A 47 0.71 15.02 1.00
N ASP A 48 0.56 13.71 0.83
CA ASP A 48 1.13 12.72 1.76
C ASP A 48 1.44 11.43 1.00
N LYS A 49 2.20 10.51 1.60
CA LYS A 49 2.39 9.16 1.08
C LYS A 49 1.12 8.36 1.28
N LYS A 50 0.49 7.93 0.18
CA LYS A 50 -0.67 7.04 0.16
C LYS A 50 -0.26 5.60 0.42
N HIS A 51 0.68 5.07 -0.35
CA HIS A 51 1.25 3.73 -0.18
C HIS A 51 2.63 3.63 -0.83
N ASP A 52 3.41 2.62 -0.45
CA ASP A 52 4.66 2.27 -1.13
C ASP A 52 4.36 1.57 -2.47
N GLY A 53 5.26 1.70 -3.43
CA GLY A 53 5.07 1.27 -4.82
C GLY A 53 4.49 2.37 -5.72
N LYS A 54 4.41 2.08 -7.02
CA LYS A 54 3.83 3.02 -8.00
C LYS A 54 2.35 3.22 -7.74
N CYS A 55 1.82 4.41 -8.00
CA CYS A 55 0.38 4.56 -8.14
C CYS A 55 -0.11 3.69 -9.28
N VAL A 56 -0.95 2.73 -8.94
CA VAL A 56 -1.63 1.90 -9.93
C VAL A 56 -3.06 2.41 -9.98
N ARG A 57 -3.45 2.96 -11.14
CA ARG A 57 -4.86 3.23 -11.44
C ARG A 57 -5.35 2.08 -12.28
N LEU A 58 -6.43 1.44 -11.82
CA LEU A 58 -7.06 0.40 -12.59
C LEU A 58 -7.97 1.07 -13.63
N ASP A 59 -7.59 0.95 -14.90
CA ASP A 59 -8.43 1.46 -15.99
C ASP A 59 -9.68 0.57 -16.13
N CYS A 60 -10.83 1.16 -15.82
CA CYS A 60 -12.15 0.55 -15.91
C CYS A 60 -13.01 1.17 -17.02
N THR A 61 -12.44 1.98 -17.92
CA THR A 61 -13.20 2.67 -18.99
C THR A 61 -13.98 1.73 -19.92
N GLY A 62 -13.54 0.47 -20.08
CA GLY A 62 -14.25 -0.58 -20.81
C GLY A 62 -15.37 -1.30 -20.02
N TYR A 63 -15.56 -0.99 -18.75
CA TYR A 63 -16.58 -1.56 -17.89
C TYR A 63 -17.67 -0.50 -17.69
N LEU A 64 -18.65 -0.50 -18.60
CA LEU A 64 -19.77 0.42 -18.54
C LEU A 64 -20.91 -0.16 -17.71
N ARG A 65 -21.73 0.70 -17.10
CA ARG A 65 -23.07 0.28 -16.66
C ARG A 65 -23.77 -0.24 -17.90
N SER A 66 -24.09 -1.52 -17.92
CA SER A 66 -24.99 -2.01 -18.95
C SER A 66 -26.30 -1.24 -18.83
N GLY A 67 -26.74 -0.61 -19.92
CA GLY A 67 -28.02 0.12 -19.95
C GLY A 67 -29.22 -0.78 -19.64
N SER A 68 -29.04 -2.11 -19.73
CA SER A 68 -30.03 -3.12 -19.34
C SER A 68 -29.87 -3.64 -17.90
N GLY A 69 -28.89 -3.13 -17.13
CA GLY A 69 -28.53 -3.66 -15.81
C GLY A 69 -27.82 -5.01 -15.85
N ALA A 70 -27.57 -5.58 -17.05
CA ALA A 70 -26.89 -6.87 -17.20
C ALA A 70 -25.40 -6.75 -16.82
N MET A 71 -25.01 -7.46 -15.77
CA MET A 71 -23.63 -7.53 -15.29
C MET A 71 -22.70 -8.12 -16.35
N ILE A 72 -21.55 -7.49 -16.63
CA ILE A 72 -20.52 -8.07 -17.50
C ILE A 72 -20.03 -9.37 -16.85
N PRO A 73 -20.15 -10.54 -17.49
CA PRO A 73 -19.72 -11.80 -16.90
C PRO A 73 -18.21 -11.80 -16.73
N CYS A 74 -17.76 -12.09 -15.51
CA CYS A 74 -16.34 -12.19 -15.19
C CYS A 74 -15.85 -13.64 -15.27
N THR A 75 -14.59 -13.82 -15.66
CA THR A 75 -13.91 -15.11 -15.54
C THR A 75 -13.72 -15.50 -14.07
N LEU A 76 -13.46 -16.78 -13.83
CA LEU A 76 -13.15 -17.31 -12.50
C LEU A 76 -11.67 -17.16 -12.12
N GLU A 77 -10.88 -16.41 -12.88
CA GLU A 77 -9.48 -16.13 -12.55
C GLU A 77 -9.37 -15.43 -11.18
N TYR A 78 -8.34 -15.83 -10.41
CA TYR A 78 -8.05 -15.27 -9.09
C TYR A 78 -6.77 -14.43 -9.14
N SER A 79 -6.97 -13.12 -9.27
CA SER A 79 -5.93 -12.08 -9.34
C SER A 79 -6.38 -10.93 -8.44
N PRO A 80 -6.30 -11.10 -7.10
CA PRO A 80 -7.05 -10.30 -6.15
C PRO A 80 -6.60 -8.83 -6.10
N ILE A 81 -7.56 -7.97 -5.75
CA ILE A 81 -7.41 -6.53 -5.65
C ILE A 81 -8.02 -6.04 -4.35
N CYS A 82 -7.22 -5.36 -3.52
CA CYS A 82 -7.72 -4.69 -2.34
C CYS A 82 -8.19 -3.29 -2.71
N ALA A 83 -9.47 -3.01 -2.48
CA ALA A 83 -10.04 -1.70 -2.69
C ALA A 83 -9.88 -0.78 -1.47
N THR A 84 -10.04 0.52 -1.68
CA THR A 84 -9.98 1.53 -0.60
C THR A 84 -11.05 1.37 0.46
N ASN A 85 -12.16 0.69 0.17
CA ASN A 85 -13.19 0.32 1.14
C ASN A 85 -12.84 -0.93 1.98
N GLY A 86 -11.63 -1.50 1.81
CA GLY A 86 -11.20 -2.69 2.54
C GLY A 86 -11.80 -4.01 2.02
N VAL A 87 -12.49 -3.99 0.89
CA VAL A 87 -13.03 -5.20 0.24
C VAL A 87 -12.01 -5.76 -0.75
N THR A 88 -11.79 -7.08 -0.68
CA THR A 88 -11.04 -7.82 -1.68
C THR A 88 -11.95 -8.16 -2.85
N TYR A 89 -11.57 -7.72 -4.04
CA TYR A 89 -12.18 -8.12 -5.31
C TYR A 89 -11.33 -9.22 -5.92
N ARG A 90 -11.96 -10.32 -6.35
CA ARG A 90 -11.24 -11.51 -6.87
C ARG A 90 -10.36 -11.24 -8.08
N ASN A 91 -10.74 -10.26 -8.89
CA ASN A 91 -10.06 -9.87 -10.13
C ASN A 91 -10.51 -8.47 -10.59
N LYS A 92 -9.80 -7.94 -11.59
CA LYS A 92 -10.07 -6.65 -12.22
C LYS A 92 -11.51 -6.54 -12.73
N CYS A 93 -12.08 -7.61 -13.27
CA CYS A 93 -13.44 -7.58 -13.79
C CYS A 93 -14.46 -7.31 -12.69
N GLN A 94 -14.37 -8.00 -11.55
CA GLN A 94 -15.28 -7.74 -10.43
C GLN A 94 -15.08 -6.35 -9.82
N PHE A 95 -13.83 -5.90 -9.69
CA PHE A 95 -13.54 -4.55 -9.22
C PHE A 95 -14.17 -3.49 -10.13
N CYS A 96 -13.91 -3.56 -11.44
CA CYS A 96 -14.41 -2.58 -12.39
C CYS A 96 -15.92 -2.65 -12.56
N ASN A 97 -16.55 -3.83 -12.45
CA ASN A 97 -18.00 -3.94 -12.40
C ASN A 97 -18.58 -3.19 -11.19
N ALA A 98 -17.95 -3.26 -10.03
CA ALA A 98 -18.41 -2.52 -8.86
C ALA A 98 -18.31 -1.00 -9.08
N VAL A 99 -17.18 -0.53 -9.62
CA VAL A 99 -16.99 0.88 -10.01
C VAL A 99 -18.04 1.32 -11.02
N ALA A 100 -18.25 0.55 -12.09
CA ALA A 100 -19.25 0.80 -13.09
C ALA A 100 -20.65 0.92 -12.47
N ASN A 101 -20.99 0.03 -11.53
CA ASN A 101 -22.26 0.07 -10.79
C ASN A 101 -22.37 1.21 -9.75
N GLY A 102 -21.43 2.16 -9.74
CA GLY A 102 -21.50 3.40 -8.99
C GLY A 102 -20.81 3.35 -7.63
N LEU A 103 -19.99 2.32 -7.38
CA LEU A 103 -19.19 2.27 -6.17
C LEU A 103 -17.96 3.18 -6.33
N ASP A 104 -17.84 4.20 -5.48
CA ASP A 104 -16.67 5.07 -5.43
C ASP A 104 -15.53 4.41 -4.65
N ILE A 105 -14.79 3.54 -5.33
CA ILE A 105 -13.64 2.82 -4.80
C ILE A 105 -12.43 2.99 -5.72
N ASN A 106 -11.25 3.02 -5.11
CA ASN A 106 -9.98 3.01 -5.82
C ASN A 106 -9.17 1.77 -5.42
N LEU A 107 -8.13 1.47 -6.20
CA LEU A 107 -7.14 0.48 -5.81
C LEU A 107 -6.43 0.97 -4.54
N ARG A 108 -6.49 0.15 -3.48
CA ARG A 108 -5.65 0.33 -2.29
C ARG A 108 -4.31 -0.35 -2.55
N ASN A 109 -4.32 -1.67 -2.71
CA ASN A 109 -3.14 -2.50 -2.98
C ASN A 109 -3.51 -3.64 -3.96
N MET A 110 -2.54 -4.10 -4.74
CA MET A 110 -2.67 -5.37 -5.45
C MET A 110 -2.58 -6.52 -4.43
N GLY A 111 -3.37 -7.58 -4.64
CA GLY A 111 -3.52 -8.66 -3.66
C GLY A 111 -4.81 -8.52 -2.85
N GLU A 112 -4.97 -9.40 -1.87
CA GLU A 112 -6.10 -9.32 -0.94
C GLU A 112 -5.95 -8.15 0.03
N CYS A 113 -7.06 -7.64 0.55
CA CYS A 113 -6.99 -6.77 1.71
C CYS A 113 -6.49 -7.55 2.91
N PHE A 114 -5.41 -7.06 3.53
CA PHE A 114 -4.98 -7.53 4.83
C PHE A 114 -6.06 -7.20 5.86
N GLN A 115 -6.91 -8.17 6.19
CA GLN A 115 -7.66 -8.13 7.43
C GLN A 115 -6.63 -8.37 8.53
N GLN A 116 -6.33 -7.34 9.32
CA GLN A 116 -5.69 -7.52 10.61
C GLN A 116 -6.65 -8.33 11.49
N LYS A 117 -6.62 -9.66 11.34
CA LYS A 117 -7.35 -10.61 12.17
C LYS A 117 -6.45 -11.61 12.87
N GLU A 118 -5.16 -11.58 12.57
CA GLU A 118 -4.16 -12.32 13.31
C GLU A 118 -3.46 -11.34 14.24
N GLU A 119 -3.88 -11.33 15.51
CA GLU A 119 -3.05 -10.76 16.57
C GLU A 119 -1.70 -11.47 16.52
N ILE A 120 -0.64 -10.70 16.28
CA ILE A 120 0.72 -11.24 16.21
C ILE A 120 1.12 -11.61 17.64
N ASP A 121 0.95 -12.88 18.00
CA ASP A 121 1.35 -13.38 19.32
C ASP A 121 2.88 -13.43 19.44
N CYS A 122 3.44 -12.51 20.22
CA CYS A 122 4.86 -12.41 20.54
C CYS A 122 5.25 -13.13 21.84
N SER A 123 4.34 -13.91 22.44
CA SER A 123 4.57 -14.58 23.73
C SER A 123 5.77 -15.53 23.71
N GLN A 124 6.10 -16.09 22.55
CA GLN A 124 7.20 -17.05 22.36
C GLN A 124 8.55 -16.36 22.07
N GLN A 125 8.58 -15.06 21.81
CA GLN A 125 9.77 -14.28 21.43
C GLN A 125 10.25 -13.39 22.57
N LYS A 126 10.26 -13.92 23.81
CA LYS A 126 10.74 -13.21 25.00
C LYS A 126 12.11 -13.72 25.43
N GLY A 127 13.14 -12.89 25.29
CA GLY A 127 14.48 -13.17 25.82
C GLY A 127 15.57 -12.40 25.08
N GLY A 128 16.52 -11.81 25.82
CA GLY A 128 17.56 -10.90 25.31
C GLY A 128 18.62 -11.51 24.39
N ASN A 129 18.38 -12.70 23.81
CA ASN A 129 19.29 -13.38 22.90
C ASN A 129 18.53 -14.11 21.76
N LEU A 130 17.46 -13.48 21.28
CA LEU A 130 16.62 -14.03 20.21
C LEU A 130 17.34 -13.96 18.86
N ILE A 131 17.71 -15.11 18.32
CA ILE A 131 18.26 -15.23 16.97
C ILE A 131 17.10 -15.44 16.00
N CYS A 132 16.86 -14.48 15.11
CA CYS A 132 15.86 -14.60 14.06
C CYS A 132 16.44 -15.23 12.80
N THR A 133 15.63 -16.04 12.12
CA THR A 133 15.95 -16.52 10.76
C THR A 133 15.90 -15.36 9.76
N SER A 134 16.55 -15.53 8.61
CA SER A 134 16.50 -14.58 7.49
C SER A 134 15.35 -14.86 6.51
N GLU A 135 14.33 -15.61 6.96
CA GLU A 135 13.11 -15.80 6.18
C GLU A 135 12.39 -14.47 6.00
N TYR A 136 11.89 -14.21 4.79
CA TYR A 136 11.22 -12.97 4.45
C TYR A 136 9.71 -13.18 4.33
N ASN A 137 8.99 -12.92 5.43
CA ASN A 137 7.54 -12.89 5.55
C ASN A 137 7.14 -11.56 6.20
N PRO A 138 7.06 -10.47 5.43
CA PRO A 138 7.08 -9.13 5.99
C PRO A 138 5.80 -8.77 6.76
N LEU A 139 5.95 -8.11 7.90
CA LEU A 139 4.86 -7.56 8.70
C LEU A 139 4.97 -6.03 8.76
N CYS A 140 3.84 -5.33 8.64
CA CYS A 140 3.78 -3.88 8.80
C CYS A 140 3.41 -3.53 10.23
N GLY A 141 4.29 -2.81 10.92
CA GLY A 141 4.07 -2.30 12.27
C GLY A 141 3.16 -1.08 12.31
N SER A 142 2.58 -0.86 13.50
CA SER A 142 1.83 0.36 13.81
C SER A 142 2.73 1.60 13.84
N ASP A 143 4.05 1.41 13.97
CA ASP A 143 5.07 2.45 13.85
C ASP A 143 5.43 2.79 12.39
N GLY A 144 4.78 2.14 11.42
CA GLY A 144 5.02 2.33 9.99
C GLY A 144 6.28 1.66 9.46
N ARG A 145 6.94 0.79 10.25
CA ARG A 145 8.09 -0.01 9.80
C ARG A 145 7.65 -1.36 9.25
N THR A 146 8.35 -1.81 8.22
CA THR A 146 8.24 -3.19 7.72
C THR A 146 9.29 -4.06 8.39
N TYR A 147 8.86 -5.12 9.05
CA TYR A 147 9.70 -6.11 9.70
C TYR A 147 9.84 -7.33 8.80
N GLY A 148 11.06 -7.85 8.62
CA GLY A 148 11.32 -8.92 7.67
C GLY A 148 10.59 -10.23 7.99
N ASN A 149 10.31 -10.50 9.26
CA ASN A 149 9.49 -11.61 9.72
C ASN A 149 8.93 -11.40 11.13
N LYS A 150 8.10 -12.33 11.59
CA LYS A 150 7.46 -12.32 12.92
C LYS A 150 8.47 -12.21 14.06
N CYS A 151 9.62 -12.89 13.95
CA CYS A 151 10.66 -12.83 14.98
C CYS A 151 11.25 -11.42 15.09
N GLN A 152 11.60 -10.82 13.95
CA GLN A 152 12.11 -9.45 13.90
C GLN A 152 11.08 -8.42 14.36
N PHE A 153 9.80 -8.63 14.04
CA PHE A 153 8.68 -7.84 14.54
C PHE A 153 8.59 -7.90 16.06
N CYS A 154 8.49 -9.12 16.61
CA CYS A 154 8.33 -9.35 18.04
C CYS A 154 9.54 -8.94 18.88
N ASN A 155 10.74 -8.92 18.30
CA ASN A 155 11.95 -8.44 18.99
C ASN A 155 12.00 -6.91 19.13
N ALA A 156 11.16 -6.20 18.38
CA ALA A 156 11.16 -4.73 18.30
C ALA A 156 9.95 -4.07 18.96
N VAL A 157 8.98 -4.85 19.45
CA VAL A 157 7.76 -4.42 20.17
C VAL A 157 7.82 -4.86 21.62
#